data_AF-V4TWI9-F1
#
_entry.id   AF-V4TWI9-F1
#
_cell.length_a   1.000
_cell.length_b   1.000
_cell.length_c   1.000
_cell.angle_alpha   90.00
_cell.angle_beta   90.00
_cell.angle_gamma   90.00
#
_symmetry.space_group_name_H-M   'P 1'
#
loop_
_entity.id
_entity.type
_entity.pdbx_description
1 polymer ?
#
loop_
_entity_poly.entity_id
_entity_poly.type
_entity_poly.pdbx_seq_one_letter_code
_entity_poly.pdbx_strand_id
1 'polypeptide(L)'
;MDAGVHNFELHAFRAAFQMVLCKYYPEVIVTSPSVGRQGKALRRQQQRRILESRLRIEDHTCPSFDQKHCGIAYSFLNPKESKMDNKSVSMLDTAALSHGNSFNRSTRCEHTVSDDKYLLFEKYCLSGSCRLDLKPLDNLNLHRLWDEAEPFADIIGPYWSLRAALAPVLETYILLDRLLFLQEQGSSLEAVMLPVFDPVLSPRNVAIIAKKPKS
;
A
#
# COMPACT_ATOMS: atom_id res chain seq x y z
N MET A 1 10.51 16.92 8.51
CA MET A 1 9.04 17.00 8.42
C MET A 1 8.49 15.61 8.68
N ASP A 2 7.38 15.55 9.42
CA ASP A 2 6.82 14.34 10.04
C ASP A 2 6.17 13.40 8.98
N ALA A 3 6.47 12.10 9.05
CA ALA A 3 5.97 11.11 8.10
C ALA A 3 4.44 11.00 8.08
N GLY A 4 3.78 11.39 9.17
CA GLY A 4 2.31 11.46 9.28
C GLY A 4 1.68 12.49 8.34
N VAL A 5 2.30 13.68 8.21
CA VAL A 5 1.79 14.78 7.37
C VAL A 5 1.78 14.36 5.90
N HIS A 6 2.86 13.71 5.45
CA HIS A 6 2.97 13.20 4.07
C HIS A 6 1.91 12.11 3.77
N ASN A 7 1.51 11.33 4.77
CA ASN A 7 0.47 10.31 4.59
C ASN A 7 -0.92 10.93 4.36
N PHE A 8 -1.24 12.02 5.06
CA PHE A 8 -2.50 12.73 4.87
C PHE A 8 -2.56 13.45 3.52
N GLU A 9 -1.47 14.05 3.07
CA GLU A 9 -1.36 14.61 1.72
C GLU A 9 -1.59 13.54 0.64
N LEU A 10 -0.98 12.35 0.80
CA LEU A 10 -1.22 11.23 -0.10
C LEU A 10 -2.69 10.81 -0.13
N HIS A 11 -3.36 10.81 1.03
CA HIS A 11 -4.79 10.53 1.12
C HIS A 11 -5.65 11.62 0.46
N ALA A 12 -5.26 12.89 0.53
CA ALA A 12 -5.91 13.99 -0.17
C ALA A 12 -5.76 13.86 -1.68
N PHE A 13 -4.54 13.60 -2.18
CA PHE A 13 -4.29 13.33 -3.61
C PHE A 13 -5.07 12.13 -4.10
N ARG A 14 -5.18 11.07 -3.29
CA ARG A 14 -5.98 9.90 -3.64
C ARG A 14 -7.47 10.24 -3.76
N ALA A 15 -8.00 11.08 -2.87
CA ALA A 15 -9.41 11.53 -2.93
C ALA A 15 -9.65 12.40 -4.17
N ALA A 16 -8.78 13.38 -4.42
CA ALA A 16 -8.85 14.23 -5.60
C ALA A 16 -8.70 13.42 -6.91
N PHE A 17 -7.82 12.42 -6.94
CA PHE A 17 -7.69 11.52 -8.10
C PHE A 17 -8.92 10.64 -8.30
N GLN A 18 -9.65 10.26 -7.24
CA GLN A 18 -10.95 9.62 -7.41
C GLN A 18 -11.95 10.55 -8.09
N MET A 19 -11.95 11.85 -7.78
CA MET A 19 -12.78 12.83 -8.50
C MET A 19 -12.40 12.93 -9.99
N VAL A 20 -11.10 12.87 -10.33
CA VAL A 20 -10.62 12.78 -11.71
C VAL A 20 -11.24 11.56 -12.42
N LEU A 21 -11.14 10.38 -11.80
CA LEU A 21 -11.68 9.15 -12.37
C LEU A 21 -13.20 9.21 -12.53
N CYS A 22 -13.93 9.75 -11.55
CA CYS A 22 -15.39 9.88 -11.61
C CYS A 22 -15.83 10.76 -12.79
N LYS A 23 -15.09 11.85 -13.03
CA LYS A 23 -15.47 12.85 -14.02
C LYS A 23 -15.04 12.50 -15.43
N TYR A 24 -13.86 11.92 -15.60
CA TYR A 24 -13.22 11.72 -16.91
C TYR A 24 -13.14 10.26 -17.34
N TYR A 25 -13.27 9.31 -16.41
CA TYR A 25 -13.12 7.88 -16.68
C TYR A 25 -14.18 7.03 -15.92
N PRO A 26 -15.49 7.33 -16.06
CA PRO A 26 -16.53 6.66 -15.28
C PRO A 26 -16.56 5.13 -15.51
N GLU A 27 -16.22 4.69 -16.72
CA GLU A 27 -16.11 3.27 -17.08
C GLU A 27 -15.09 2.52 -16.21
N VAL A 28 -14.01 3.20 -15.82
CA VAL A 28 -12.94 2.63 -14.98
C VAL A 28 -13.43 2.44 -13.55
N ILE A 29 -14.33 3.29 -13.06
CA ILE A 29 -14.91 3.13 -11.72
C ILE A 29 -15.87 1.95 -11.68
N VAL A 30 -16.69 1.78 -12.71
CA VAL A 30 -17.65 0.66 -12.80
C VAL A 30 -16.93 -0.68 -12.91
N THR A 31 -15.89 -0.75 -13.74
CA THR A 31 -15.14 -1.99 -13.99
C THR A 31 -14.09 -2.28 -12.92
N SER A 32 -13.59 -1.25 -12.22
CA SER A 32 -12.52 -1.36 -11.23
C SER A 32 -12.79 -0.47 -10.00
N PRO A 33 -13.77 -0.82 -9.15
CA PRO A 33 -14.08 -0.03 -7.94
C PRO A 33 -12.91 0.00 -6.92
N SER A 34 -11.84 -0.76 -7.17
CA SER A 34 -10.68 -0.90 -6.29
C SER A 34 -9.38 -0.32 -6.87
N VAL A 35 -9.45 0.66 -7.79
CA VAL A 35 -8.30 1.32 -8.43
C VAL A 35 -7.16 1.74 -7.48
N GLY A 36 -7.42 1.98 -6.19
CA GLY A 36 -6.39 2.26 -5.20
C GLY A 36 -5.86 1.06 -4.37
N ARG A 37 -6.06 -0.19 -4.81
CA ARG A 37 -5.73 -1.42 -4.06
C ARG A 37 -4.61 -2.27 -4.66
N GLN A 38 -3.91 -1.77 -5.68
CA GLN A 38 -2.61 -2.28 -6.13
C GLN A 38 -1.52 -1.73 -5.19
N GLY A 39 -1.17 -2.25 -4.03
CA GLY A 39 -1.51 -3.41 -3.24
C GLY A 39 -0.35 -3.50 -2.27
N LYS A 40 -0.58 -3.40 -0.96
CA LYS A 40 0.51 -3.42 0.05
C LYS A 40 1.44 -4.63 -0.17
N ALA A 41 0.94 -5.72 -0.76
CA ALA A 41 1.70 -6.86 -1.24
C ALA A 41 2.76 -6.53 -2.31
N LEU A 42 2.43 -5.78 -3.37
CA LEU A 42 3.39 -5.39 -4.41
C LEU A 42 4.50 -4.47 -3.84
N ARG A 43 4.12 -3.52 -2.97
CA ARG A 43 5.10 -2.67 -2.25
C ARG A 43 6.00 -3.50 -1.33
N ARG A 44 5.43 -4.45 -0.58
CA ARG A 44 6.19 -5.41 0.24
C ARG A 44 7.12 -6.27 -0.62
N GLN A 45 6.68 -6.69 -1.81
CA GLN A 45 7.50 -7.46 -2.76
C GLN A 45 8.63 -6.63 -3.37
N GLN A 46 8.39 -5.36 -3.70
CA GLN A 46 9.43 -4.43 -4.16
C GLN A 46 10.43 -4.12 -3.04
N GLN A 47 9.97 -3.86 -1.82
CA GLN A 47 10.85 -3.65 -0.65
C GLN A 47 11.69 -4.90 -0.36
N ARG A 48 11.11 -6.11 -0.45
CA ARG A 48 11.88 -7.36 -0.35
C ARG A 48 12.94 -7.46 -1.45
N ARG A 49 12.59 -7.18 -2.71
CA ARG A 49 13.55 -7.16 -3.82
C ARG A 49 14.68 -6.14 -3.63
N ILE A 50 14.39 -4.96 -3.08
CA ILE A 50 15.38 -3.92 -2.76
C ILE A 50 16.29 -4.36 -1.61
N LEU A 51 15.75 -5.02 -0.59
CA LEU A 51 16.55 -5.54 0.53
C LEU A 51 17.45 -6.70 0.07
N GLU A 52 16.91 -7.63 -0.71
CA GLU A 52 17.65 -8.75 -1.30
C GLU A 52 18.76 -8.27 -2.24
N SER A 53 18.53 -7.20 -3.01
CA SER A 53 19.57 -6.63 -3.88
C SER A 53 20.68 -5.92 -3.10
N ARG A 54 20.37 -5.31 -1.96
CA ARG A 54 21.39 -4.71 -1.06
C ARG A 54 22.26 -5.76 -0.39
N LEU A 55 21.67 -6.87 0.06
CA LEU A 55 22.41 -7.99 0.66
C LEU A 55 23.35 -8.64 -0.36
N ARG A 56 22.96 -8.75 -1.64
CA ARG A 56 23.84 -9.24 -2.71
C ARG A 56 25.04 -8.34 -3.00
N ILE A 57 24.97 -7.04 -2.66
CA ILE A 57 26.10 -6.11 -2.82
C ILE A 57 27.07 -6.23 -1.64
N GLU A 58 26.55 -6.50 -0.44
CA GLU A 58 27.39 -6.71 0.76
C GLU A 58 28.14 -8.05 0.74
N ASP A 59 27.62 -9.08 0.06
CA ASP A 59 28.31 -10.37 -0.15
C ASP A 59 29.59 -10.25 -1.00
N HIS A 60 29.86 -9.12 -1.64
CA HIS A 60 31.07 -8.89 -2.46
C HIS A 60 32.18 -8.14 -1.73
N THR A 61 31.99 -7.77 -0.46
CA THR A 61 33.07 -7.24 0.38
C THR A 61 33.03 -7.90 1.75
N CYS A 62 33.66 -9.07 1.87
CA CYS A 62 33.87 -9.72 3.15
C CYS A 62 35.35 -10.10 3.29
N PRO A 63 36.12 -9.49 4.22
CA PRO A 63 37.33 -10.11 4.72
C PRO A 63 36.94 -11.21 5.72
N SER A 64 37.45 -12.41 5.48
CA SER A 64 37.15 -13.64 6.23
C SER A 64 37.35 -13.50 7.74
N PHE A 65 36.42 -14.04 8.53
CA PHE A 65 36.76 -14.53 9.87
C PHE A 65 35.96 -15.78 10.25
N ASP A 66 36.67 -16.70 10.90
CA ASP A 66 36.37 -18.12 11.06
C ASP A 66 35.23 -18.49 12.04
N GLN A 67 34.44 -19.46 11.59
CA GLN A 67 33.94 -20.68 12.26
C GLN A 67 33.64 -20.66 13.78
N LYS A 68 32.36 -20.98 14.15
CA LYS A 68 31.97 -22.19 14.94
C LYS A 68 30.45 -22.28 15.23
N HIS A 69 29.84 -23.34 14.69
CA HIS A 69 28.72 -24.17 15.20
C HIS A 69 27.48 -23.55 15.89
N CYS A 70 26.30 -23.77 15.31
CA CYS A 70 25.33 -24.78 15.78
C CYS A 70 24.23 -24.99 14.72
N GLY A 71 23.92 -26.26 14.42
CA GLY A 71 23.04 -26.65 13.32
C GLY A 71 21.55 -26.67 13.67
N ILE A 72 20.73 -26.70 12.62
CA ILE A 72 19.58 -27.59 12.41
C ILE A 72 19.16 -27.39 10.95
N ALA A 73 19.11 -28.50 10.21
CA ALA A 73 18.77 -28.55 8.80
C ALA A 73 17.25 -28.41 8.60
N TYR A 74 16.84 -27.52 7.69
CA TYR A 74 15.55 -27.61 7.01
C TYR A 74 15.80 -27.60 5.50
N SER A 75 15.60 -28.76 4.90
CA SER A 75 15.68 -28.99 3.46
C SER A 75 14.56 -28.28 2.72
N PHE A 76 14.88 -27.22 1.99
CA PHE A 76 13.99 -26.66 0.96
C PHE A 76 14.17 -27.43 -0.36
N LEU A 77 13.09 -28.08 -0.80
CA LEU A 77 12.98 -28.65 -2.13
C LEU A 77 12.97 -27.52 -3.17
N ASN A 78 13.95 -27.50 -4.06
CA ASN A 78 13.99 -26.65 -5.25
C ASN A 78 13.03 -27.19 -6.33
N PRO A 79 12.17 -26.37 -6.93
CA PRO A 79 11.62 -26.64 -8.26
C PRO A 79 12.59 -26.14 -9.34
N LYS A 80 12.87 -27.01 -10.32
CA LYS A 80 13.76 -26.82 -11.47
C LYS A 80 13.32 -25.64 -12.36
N GLU A 81 14.28 -24.82 -12.75
CA GLU A 81 14.16 -23.84 -13.84
C GLU A 81 14.18 -24.53 -15.21
N SER A 82 13.32 -24.06 -16.13
CA SER A 82 13.51 -24.22 -17.57
C SER A 82 13.85 -22.85 -18.18
N LYS A 83 15.07 -22.73 -18.70
CA LYS A 83 15.56 -21.58 -19.48
C LYS A 83 14.88 -21.51 -20.85
N MET A 84 14.42 -20.32 -21.23
CA MET A 84 14.51 -19.85 -22.62
C MET A 84 14.64 -18.31 -22.64
N ASP A 85 15.63 -17.84 -23.39
CA ASP A 85 16.17 -16.48 -23.37
C ASP A 85 15.45 -15.49 -24.32
N ASN A 86 15.61 -14.19 -23.97
CA ASN A 86 15.48 -12.96 -24.77
C ASN A 86 14.04 -12.48 -25.07
N LYS A 87 13.61 -11.23 -24.81
CA LYS A 87 14.30 -9.94 -25.04
C LYS A 87 13.55 -8.76 -24.37
N SER A 88 14.32 -7.77 -23.91
CA SER A 88 13.99 -6.37 -23.53
C SER A 88 12.92 -6.12 -22.45
N VAL A 89 13.34 -6.13 -21.18
CA VAL A 89 12.63 -5.45 -20.09
C VAL A 89 13.30 -4.09 -19.87
N SER A 90 12.61 -3.03 -20.27
CA SER A 90 12.96 -1.64 -19.96
C SER A 90 12.86 -1.43 -18.45
N MET A 91 14.01 -1.32 -17.80
CA MET A 91 14.19 -0.75 -16.46
C MET A 91 13.64 0.68 -16.45
N LEU A 92 12.52 0.89 -15.76
CA LEU A 92 12.19 2.22 -15.21
C LEU A 92 11.63 2.01 -13.81
N ASP A 93 12.58 1.98 -12.90
CA ASP A 93 12.43 1.80 -11.48
C ASP A 93 11.62 2.92 -10.83
N THR A 94 10.67 2.51 -9.98
CA THR A 94 10.50 2.79 -8.54
C THR A 94 11.45 3.78 -7.82
N ALA A 95 11.99 4.80 -8.48
CA ALA A 95 12.90 5.80 -7.91
C ALA A 95 12.24 7.17 -7.67
N ALA A 96 10.96 7.34 -8.01
CA ALA A 96 10.34 8.67 -8.06
C ALA A 96 10.10 9.37 -6.70
N LEU A 97 10.34 8.74 -5.54
CA LEU A 97 10.13 9.39 -4.23
C LEU A 97 11.22 9.10 -3.17
N SER A 98 12.41 8.65 -3.56
CA SER A 98 13.49 8.38 -2.58
C SER A 98 14.89 8.88 -2.95
N HIS A 99 15.01 9.89 -3.84
CA HIS A 99 16.25 10.64 -4.00
C HIS A 99 16.14 12.02 -3.36
N GLY A 100 17.10 12.31 -2.49
CA GLY A 100 17.11 13.43 -1.55
C GLY A 100 16.99 14.81 -2.21
N ASN A 101 16.36 15.71 -1.45
CA ASN A 101 16.34 17.13 -1.74
C ASN A 101 17.77 17.69 -1.80
N SER A 102 18.32 17.84 -3.00
CA SER A 102 19.46 18.72 -3.23
C SER A 102 18.96 20.14 -3.43
N PHE A 103 18.88 20.89 -2.33
CA PHE A 103 18.58 22.33 -2.35
C PHE A 103 19.78 23.09 -2.94
N ASN A 104 19.66 23.59 -4.16
CA ASN A 104 20.55 24.65 -4.64
C ASN A 104 20.04 26.01 -4.16
N ARG A 105 20.86 26.67 -3.36
CA ARG A 105 20.65 28.00 -2.78
C ARG A 105 20.82 29.09 -3.83
N SER A 106 19.72 29.67 -4.31
CA SER A 106 19.57 31.02 -4.91
C SER A 106 18.16 31.09 -5.52
N THR A 107 17.26 32.04 -5.33
CA THR A 107 17.21 33.41 -4.80
C THR A 107 15.86 33.56 -4.09
N ARG A 108 15.83 34.41 -3.05
CA ARG A 108 14.64 34.84 -2.30
C ARG A 108 13.46 35.19 -3.23
N CYS A 109 12.46 34.34 -3.32
CA CYS A 109 11.14 34.67 -3.85
C CYS A 109 10.11 33.85 -3.08
N GLU A 110 9.09 34.51 -2.54
CA GLU A 110 7.98 33.88 -1.83
C GLU A 110 7.16 33.05 -2.81
N HIS A 111 7.57 31.80 -3.03
CA HIS A 111 6.80 30.84 -3.79
C HIS A 111 5.61 30.41 -2.94
N THR A 112 4.39 30.63 -3.44
CA THR A 112 3.14 30.25 -2.81
C THR A 112 3.12 28.75 -2.54
N VAL A 113 2.94 28.36 -1.27
CA VAL A 113 2.85 26.95 -0.84
C VAL A 113 1.76 26.16 -1.60
N SER A 114 0.78 26.86 -2.16
CA SER A 114 -0.31 26.33 -3.00
C SER A 114 0.20 25.75 -4.33
N ASP A 115 1.13 26.44 -5.00
CA ASP A 115 1.62 26.05 -6.32
C ASP A 115 2.42 24.74 -6.25
N ASP A 116 3.11 24.51 -5.14
CA ASP A 116 3.88 23.28 -4.90
C ASP A 116 2.96 22.05 -4.72
N LYS A 117 1.85 22.20 -3.99
CA LYS A 117 0.88 21.10 -3.78
C LYS A 117 0.19 20.67 -5.07
N TYR A 118 -0.18 21.62 -5.92
CA TYR A 118 -0.77 21.31 -7.22
C TYR A 118 0.20 20.50 -8.09
N LEU A 119 1.47 20.90 -8.18
CA LEU A 119 2.48 20.16 -8.95
C LEU A 119 2.67 18.72 -8.44
N LEU A 120 2.60 18.51 -7.12
CA LEU A 120 2.63 17.17 -6.53
C LEU A 120 1.38 16.36 -6.89
N PHE A 121 0.20 16.97 -6.85
CA PHE A 121 -1.05 16.34 -7.27
C PHE A 121 -1.05 15.98 -8.76
N GLU A 122 -0.55 16.85 -9.62
CA GLU A 122 -0.43 16.60 -11.07
C GLU A 122 0.47 15.38 -11.33
N LYS A 123 1.66 15.34 -10.72
CA LYS A 123 2.55 14.17 -10.79
C LYS A 123 1.88 12.90 -10.28
N TYR A 124 1.12 13.01 -9.19
CA TYR A 124 0.35 11.89 -8.65
C TYR A 124 -0.67 11.38 -9.68
N CYS A 125 -1.43 12.27 -10.32
CA CYS A 125 -2.41 11.93 -11.35
C CYS A 125 -1.77 11.25 -12.56
N LEU A 126 -0.69 11.82 -13.10
CA LEU A 126 0.03 11.23 -14.22
C LEU A 126 0.51 9.82 -13.89
N SER A 127 1.11 9.62 -12.70
CA SER A 127 1.54 8.30 -12.25
C SER A 127 0.38 7.31 -12.08
N GLY A 128 -0.77 7.79 -11.61
CA GLY A 128 -1.98 6.99 -11.43
C GLY A 128 -2.59 6.57 -12.76
N SER A 129 -2.70 7.50 -13.70
CA SER A 129 -3.22 7.26 -15.06
C SER A 129 -2.37 6.26 -15.83
N CYS A 130 -1.04 6.35 -15.76
CA CYS A 130 -0.14 5.38 -16.38
C CYS A 130 -0.34 3.97 -15.81
N ARG A 131 -0.59 3.82 -14.50
CA ARG A 131 -0.79 2.51 -13.86
C ARG A 131 -2.15 1.88 -14.16
N LEU A 132 -3.08 2.66 -14.69
CA LEU A 132 -4.44 2.26 -15.05
C LEU A 132 -4.63 2.19 -16.56
N ASP A 133 -3.55 2.34 -17.33
CA ASP A 133 -3.55 2.37 -18.79
C ASP A 133 -4.58 3.34 -19.38
N LEU A 134 -4.78 4.49 -18.71
CA LEU A 134 -5.73 5.50 -19.15
C LEU A 134 -5.18 6.30 -20.31
N LYS A 135 -6.00 6.48 -21.35
CA LYS A 135 -5.66 7.35 -22.47
C LYS A 135 -5.62 8.80 -21.99
N PRO A 136 -4.58 9.58 -22.36
CA PRO A 136 -4.57 11.02 -22.13
C PRO A 136 -5.80 11.65 -22.76
N LEU A 137 -6.49 12.49 -22.01
CA LEU A 137 -7.64 13.24 -22.50
C LEU A 137 -7.20 14.69 -22.73
N ASP A 138 -7.42 15.20 -23.94
CA ASP A 138 -7.02 16.56 -24.32
C ASP A 138 -7.70 17.66 -23.47
N ASN A 139 -8.83 17.33 -22.82
CA ASN A 139 -9.63 18.24 -21.99
C ASN A 139 -9.51 18.00 -20.47
N LEU A 140 -8.46 17.30 -20.02
CA LEU A 140 -8.27 17.00 -18.61
C LEU A 140 -7.84 18.25 -17.84
N ASN A 141 -8.78 18.88 -17.12
CA ASN A 141 -8.48 20.09 -16.33
C ASN A 141 -8.17 19.71 -14.87
N LEU A 142 -6.93 19.27 -14.63
CA LEU A 142 -6.46 18.88 -13.29
C LEU A 142 -6.40 20.06 -12.32
N HIS A 143 -6.09 21.26 -12.82
CA HIS A 143 -6.01 22.46 -11.98
C HIS A 143 -7.36 22.76 -11.33
N ARG A 144 -8.42 22.84 -12.13
CA ARG A 144 -9.78 23.10 -11.62
C ARG A 144 -10.26 22.04 -10.65
N LEU A 145 -9.87 20.78 -10.85
CA LEU A 145 -10.21 19.69 -9.93
C LEU A 145 -9.45 19.81 -8.60
N TRP A 146 -8.19 20.23 -8.66
CA TRP A 146 -7.42 20.51 -7.46
C TRP A 146 -8.02 21.68 -6.68
N ASP A 147 -8.38 22.78 -7.36
CA ASP A 147 -9.05 23.94 -6.73
C ASP A 147 -10.35 23.54 -6.01
N GLU A 148 -11.08 22.56 -6.57
CA GLU A 148 -12.32 22.03 -5.95
C GLU A 148 -12.01 21.13 -4.74
N ALA A 149 -10.92 20.38 -4.77
CA ALA A 149 -10.59 19.38 -3.74
C ALA A 149 -9.73 19.94 -2.59
N GLU A 150 -8.86 20.91 -2.87
CA GLU A 150 -7.90 21.50 -1.93
C GLU A 150 -8.54 22.00 -0.63
N PRO A 151 -9.71 22.69 -0.63
CA PRO A 151 -10.35 23.15 0.60
C PRO A 151 -10.67 22.03 1.59
N PHE A 152 -10.76 20.78 1.13
CA PHE A 152 -11.03 19.61 1.96
C PHE A 152 -9.77 18.88 2.40
N ALA A 153 -8.57 19.27 1.96
CA ALA A 153 -7.32 18.58 2.30
C ALA A 153 -7.07 18.54 3.81
N ASP A 154 -7.42 19.60 4.53
CA ASP A 154 -7.21 19.70 5.98
C ASP A 154 -8.09 18.74 6.79
N ILE A 155 -9.29 18.40 6.30
CA ILE A 155 -10.20 17.46 6.99
C ILE A 155 -9.87 15.98 6.71
N ILE A 156 -9.04 15.69 5.70
CA ILE A 156 -8.59 14.33 5.38
C ILE A 156 -7.86 13.72 6.57
N GLY A 157 -6.96 14.46 7.23
CA GLY A 157 -6.19 13.96 8.36
C GLY A 157 -7.06 13.47 9.53
N PRO A 158 -7.94 14.33 10.07
CA PRO A 158 -8.92 13.94 11.08
C PRO A 158 -9.83 12.78 10.66
N TYR A 159 -10.35 12.81 9.42
CA TYR A 159 -11.23 11.75 8.92
C TYR A 159 -10.53 10.39 8.85
N TRP A 160 -9.32 10.33 8.29
CA TRP A 160 -8.56 9.08 8.18
C TRP A 160 -8.10 8.56 9.54
N SER A 161 -7.77 9.46 10.47
CA SER A 161 -7.40 9.09 11.84
C SER A 161 -8.59 8.47 12.57
N LEU A 162 -9.77 9.09 12.48
CA LEU A 162 -11.00 8.54 13.05
C LEU A 162 -11.35 7.19 12.43
N ARG A 163 -11.28 7.08 11.10
CA ARG A 163 -11.47 5.81 10.38
C ARG A 163 -10.51 4.73 10.87
N ALA A 164 -9.23 5.06 11.06
CA ALA A 164 -8.22 4.12 11.55
C ALA A 164 -8.49 3.68 12.99
N ALA A 165 -8.92 4.60 13.86
CA ALA A 165 -9.27 4.30 15.24
C ALA A 165 -10.53 3.42 15.38
N LEU A 166 -11.53 3.62 14.51
CA LEU A 166 -12.77 2.84 14.51
C LEU A 166 -12.63 1.46 13.86
N ALA A 167 -11.65 1.27 12.97
CA ALA A 167 -11.51 0.03 12.22
C ALA A 167 -11.41 -1.24 13.10
N PRO A 168 -10.60 -1.28 14.20
CA PRO A 168 -10.54 -2.44 15.08
C PRO A 168 -11.84 -2.73 15.83
N VAL A 169 -12.60 -1.69 16.17
CA VAL A 169 -13.90 -1.82 16.85
C VAL A 169 -14.92 -2.48 15.91
N LEU A 170 -15.01 -1.98 14.66
CA LEU A 170 -15.90 -2.54 13.65
C LEU A 170 -15.50 -3.98 13.28
N GLU A 171 -14.21 -4.26 13.17
CA GLU A 171 -13.71 -5.61 12.92
C GLU A 171 -14.12 -6.56 14.05
N THR A 172 -13.91 -6.17 15.31
CA THR A 172 -14.30 -6.98 16.47
C THR A 172 -15.81 -7.18 16.54
N TYR A 173 -16.60 -6.14 16.27
CA TYR A 173 -18.06 -6.24 16.28
C TYR A 173 -18.58 -7.25 15.25
N ILE A 174 -18.06 -7.20 14.01
CA ILE A 174 -18.42 -8.16 12.96
C ILE A 174 -17.98 -9.57 13.34
N LEU A 175 -16.78 -9.74 13.91
CA LEU A 175 -16.29 -11.06 14.32
C LEU A 175 -17.15 -11.65 15.44
N LEU A 176 -17.58 -10.84 16.41
CA LEU A 176 -18.46 -11.26 17.49
C LEU A 176 -19.85 -11.65 16.96
N ASP A 177 -20.44 -10.85 16.08
CA ASP A 177 -21.71 -11.18 15.40
C ASP A 177 -21.64 -12.56 14.71
N ARG A 178 -20.57 -12.81 13.96
CA ARG A 178 -20.36 -14.10 13.28
C ARG A 178 -20.07 -15.24 14.25
N LEU A 179 -19.38 -15.00 15.36
CA LEU A 179 -19.15 -16.02 16.38
C LEU A 179 -20.47 -16.43 17.04
N LEU A 180 -21.28 -15.45 17.45
CA LEU A 180 -22.57 -15.70 18.11
C LEU A 180 -23.50 -16.49 17.19
N PHE A 181 -23.61 -16.11 15.91
CA PHE A 181 -24.39 -16.85 14.91
C PHE A 181 -24.00 -18.34 14.83
N LEU A 182 -22.71 -18.66 14.93
CA LEU A 182 -22.22 -20.04 14.90
C LEU A 182 -22.51 -20.78 16.21
N GLN A 183 -22.39 -20.10 17.35
CA GLN A 183 -22.66 -20.67 18.68
C GLN A 183 -24.16 -20.93 18.90
N GLU A 184 -25.04 -20.16 18.26
CA GLU A 184 -26.49 -20.39 18.26
C GLU A 184 -26.91 -21.70 17.57
N GLN A 185 -26.04 -22.36 16.80
CA GLN A 185 -26.31 -23.66 16.17
C GLN A 185 -26.37 -24.84 17.18
N GLY A 186 -26.19 -24.57 18.48
CA GLY A 186 -26.28 -25.55 19.56
C GLY A 186 -25.20 -26.63 19.49
N SER A 187 -25.52 -27.84 19.97
CA SER A 187 -24.56 -28.96 20.09
C SER A 187 -23.96 -29.46 18.75
N SER A 188 -24.42 -28.92 17.62
CA SER A 188 -24.00 -29.32 16.28
C SER A 188 -22.66 -28.70 15.87
N LEU A 189 -22.21 -27.65 16.56
CA LEU A 189 -21.03 -26.88 16.16
C LEU A 189 -20.33 -26.24 17.36
N GLU A 190 -19.04 -26.52 17.51
CA GLU A 190 -18.17 -25.84 18.47
C GLU A 190 -17.47 -24.67 17.75
N ALA A 191 -17.72 -23.43 18.15
CA ALA A 191 -17.11 -22.24 17.55
C ALA A 191 -16.39 -21.38 18.58
N VAL A 192 -15.15 -20.99 18.25
CA VAL A 192 -14.26 -20.18 19.09
C VAL A 192 -13.58 -19.08 18.28
N MET A 193 -13.21 -17.99 18.95
CA MET A 193 -12.46 -16.88 18.36
C MET A 193 -11.08 -16.79 19.04
N LEU A 194 -10.01 -16.87 18.25
CA LEU A 194 -8.64 -16.96 18.76
C LEU A 194 -7.71 -15.93 18.12
N PRO A 195 -6.80 -15.30 18.90
CA PRO A 195 -5.71 -14.52 18.34
C PRO A 195 -4.65 -15.47 17.76
N VAL A 196 -4.53 -15.50 16.44
CA VAL A 196 -3.59 -16.36 15.70
C VAL A 196 -2.27 -15.66 15.37
N PHE A 197 -2.22 -14.32 15.47
CA PHE A 197 -1.01 -13.53 15.21
C PHE A 197 -0.77 -12.47 16.29
N ASP A 198 0.46 -11.94 16.33
CA ASP A 198 0.78 -10.74 17.10
C ASP A 198 0.09 -9.52 16.45
N PRO A 199 -0.75 -8.76 17.18
CA PRO A 199 -1.43 -7.57 16.64
C PRO A 199 -0.47 -6.48 16.14
N VAL A 200 0.76 -6.42 16.65
CA VAL A 200 1.79 -5.47 16.20
C VAL A 200 2.29 -5.85 14.80
N LEU A 201 2.48 -7.14 14.54
CA LEU A 201 2.98 -7.64 13.26
C LEU A 201 1.88 -7.75 12.20
N SER A 202 0.68 -8.13 12.62
CA SER A 202 -0.50 -8.24 11.76
C SER A 202 -1.73 -7.72 12.49
N PRO A 203 -2.22 -6.51 12.17
CA PRO A 203 -3.45 -5.98 12.76
C PRO A 203 -4.68 -6.88 12.56
N ARG A 204 -4.66 -7.71 11.50
CA ARG A 204 -5.64 -8.78 11.28
C ARG A 204 -5.13 -10.04 11.97
N ASN A 205 -5.32 -10.13 13.27
CA ASN A 205 -4.75 -11.18 14.12
C ASN A 205 -5.75 -12.19 14.68
N VAL A 206 -7.05 -12.00 14.49
CA VAL A 206 -8.08 -12.86 15.07
C VAL A 206 -8.69 -13.78 14.00
N ALA A 207 -8.93 -15.04 14.36
CA ALA A 207 -9.62 -16.02 13.54
C ALA A 207 -10.80 -16.66 14.28
N ILE A 208 -11.88 -16.94 13.55
CA ILE A 208 -12.98 -17.79 14.04
C ILE A 208 -12.72 -19.20 13.55
N ILE A 209 -12.72 -20.16 14.48
CA ILE A 209 -12.57 -21.58 14.20
C ILE A 209 -13.88 -22.27 14.60
N ALA A 210 -14.48 -22.98 13.66
CA ALA A 210 -15.68 -23.77 13.90
C ALA A 210 -15.41 -25.24 13.59
N LYS A 211 -15.76 -26.12 14.53
CA LYS A 211 -15.57 -27.57 14.44
C LYS A 211 -16.91 -28.26 14.60
N LYS A 212 -17.29 -29.04 13.59
CA LYS A 212 -18.42 -29.96 13.69
C LYS A 212 -17.97 -31.22 14.43
N PRO A 213 -18.65 -31.65 15.50
CA PRO A 213 -18.36 -32.93 16.14
C PRO A 213 -18.54 -34.07 15.13
N LYS A 214 -17.66 -35.08 15.17
CA LYS A 214 -17.89 -36.30 14.38
C LYS A 214 -19.02 -37.08 15.06
N SER A 215 -20.10 -37.31 14.31
CA SER A 215 -21.19 -38.20 14.73
C SER A 215 -20.77 -39.66 14.65
#